data_AF-A0A529ICA5-F1
#
_entry.id   AF-A0A529ICA5-F1
#
_cell.length_a   1.000
_cell.length_b   1.000
_cell.length_c   1.000
_cell.angle_alpha   90.00
_cell.angle_beta   90.00
_cell.angle_gamma   90.00
#
_symmetry.space_group_name_H-M   'P 1'
#
loop_
_entity.id
_entity.type
_entity.pdbx_description
1 polymer ?
#
loop_
_entity_poly.entity_id
_entity_poly.type
_entity_poly.pdbx_seq_one_letter_code
_entity_poly.pdbx_strand_id
1 'polypeptide(L)' 'MANAASMREEAEALAIRALGFVAADPELLPRFLAITGIEAHSIRRAASEPGFLAGVLQ' A
#
# COMPACT_ATOMS: atom_id res chain seq x y z
N MET A 1 25.83 -1.36 2.54
CA MET A 1 24.60 -0.92 3.24
C MET A 1 23.74 0.02 2.40
N ALA A 2 24.30 0.92 1.58
CA ALA A 2 23.53 1.83 0.70
C ALA A 2 22.51 1.14 -0.23
N ASN A 3 22.83 -0.05 -0.75
CA ASN A 3 21.96 -0.76 -1.69
C ASN A 3 20.63 -1.23 -1.07
N ALA A 4 20.64 -1.74 0.17
CA ALA A 4 19.43 -2.29 0.79
C ALA A 4 18.42 -1.21 1.24
N ALA A 5 18.90 -0.01 1.58
CA ALA A 5 18.04 1.13 1.87
C ALA A 5 17.37 1.65 0.59
N SER A 6 18.14 1.82 -0.51
CA SER A 6 17.61 2.20 -1.83
C SER A 6 16.57 1.22 -2.33
N MET A 7 16.84 -0.09 -2.26
CA MET A 7 15.88 -1.13 -2.66
C MET A 7 14.57 -1.08 -1.85
N ARG A 8 14.64 -0.71 -0.57
CA ARG A 8 13.46 -0.55 0.29
C ARG A 8 12.65 0.67 -0.13
N GLU A 9 13.30 1.81 -0.34
CA GLU A 9 12.67 3.05 -0.80
C GLU A 9 11.98 2.84 -2.17
N GLU A 10 12.62 2.12 -3.09
CA GLU A 10 12.04 1.76 -4.39
C GLU A 10 10.82 0.83 -4.25
N ALA A 11 10.89 -0.17 -3.36
CA ALA A 11 9.78 -1.07 -3.08
C ALA A 11 8.60 -0.35 -2.43
N GLU A 12 8.85 0.54 -1.47
CA GLU A 12 7.84 1.39 -0.86
C GLU A 12 7.20 2.33 -1.89
N ALA A 13 8.00 2.96 -2.75
CA ALA A 13 7.49 3.79 -3.84
C ALA A 13 6.62 2.98 -4.82
N LEU A 14 6.98 1.73 -5.14
CA LEU A 14 6.16 0.85 -5.95
C LEU A 14 4.83 0.50 -5.27
N ALA A 15 4.87 0.15 -3.99
CA ALA A 15 3.67 -0.16 -3.20
C ALA A 15 2.73 1.04 -3.10
N ILE A 16 3.25 2.25 -2.92
CA ILE A 16 2.45 3.48 -2.89
C ILE A 16 1.76 3.71 -4.25
N ARG A 17 2.47 3.48 -5.37
CA ARG A 17 1.87 3.57 -6.71
C ARG A 17 0.77 2.52 -6.90
N ALA A 18 1.00 1.28 -6.47
CA ALA A 18 0.01 0.21 -6.53
C ALA A 18 -1.24 0.53 -5.69
N LEU A 19 -1.05 1.04 -4.47
CA LEU A 19 -2.14 1.50 -3.61
C LEU A 19 -2.93 2.65 -4.26
N GLY A 20 -2.23 3.59 -4.90
CA GLY A 20 -2.86 4.67 -5.66
C GLY A 20 -3.69 4.16 -6.85
N PHE A 21 -3.20 3.15 -7.56
CA PHE A 21 -3.94 2.49 -8.63
C PHE A 21 -5.24 1.84 -8.12
N VAL A 22 -5.16 1.07 -7.02
CA VAL A 22 -6.33 0.46 -6.38
C VAL A 22 -7.32 1.53 -5.90
N ALA A 23 -6.82 2.61 -5.28
CA ALA A 23 -7.66 3.67 -4.73
C ALA A 23 -8.35 4.53 -5.79
N ALA A 24 -7.83 4.59 -7.02
CA ALA A 24 -8.43 5.32 -8.13
C ALA A 24 -9.57 4.55 -8.82
N ASP A 25 -9.69 3.24 -8.54
CA ASP A 25 -10.67 2.36 -9.19
C ASP A 25 -11.87 2.10 -8.25
N PRO A 26 -13.10 2.45 -8.68
CA PRO A 26 -14.30 2.34 -7.85
C PRO A 26 -14.74 0.89 -7.58
N GLU A 27 -14.22 -0.10 -8.32
CA GLU A 27 -14.49 -1.52 -8.11
C GLU A 27 -13.39 -2.19 -7.27
N LEU A 28 -12.13 -1.78 -7.44
CA LEU A 28 -11.01 -2.36 -6.70
C LEU A 28 -10.94 -1.83 -5.27
N LEU A 29 -11.17 -0.55 -5.04
CA LEU A 29 -11.06 0.03 -3.70
C LEU A 29 -12.01 -0.65 -2.69
N PRO A 30 -13.32 -0.83 -2.95
CA PRO A 30 -14.20 -1.53 -2.02
C PRO A 30 -13.75 -2.96 -1.70
N ARG A 31 -13.23 -3.70 -2.69
CA ARG A 31 -12.71 -5.06 -2.50
C ARG A 31 -11.46 -5.07 -1.63
N PHE A 32 -10.53 -4.15 -1.88
CA PHE A 32 -9.32 -4.00 -1.09
C PHE A 32 -9.64 -3.70 0.38
N LEU A 33 -10.57 -2.77 0.64
CA LEU A 33 -11.03 -2.45 1.99
C LEU A 33 -11.69 -3.65 2.67
N ALA A 34 -12.51 -4.41 1.95
CA ALA A 34 -13.17 -5.60 2.48
C ALA A 34 -12.18 -6.73 2.85
N ILE A 35 -11.13 -6.93 2.05
CA ILE A 35 -10.12 -7.97 2.29
C ILE A 35 -9.19 -7.58 3.44
N THR A 36 -8.76 -6.32 3.48
CA THR A 36 -7.80 -5.82 4.48
C THR A 36 -8.46 -5.47 5.81
N GLY A 37 -9.79 -5.27 5.82
CA GLY A 37 -10.54 -4.86 7.01
C GLY A 37 -10.34 -3.39 7.40
N ILE A 38 -9.67 -2.58 6.57
CA ILE A 38 -9.44 -1.16 6.85
C ILE A 38 -10.57 -0.30 6.29
N GLU A 39 -10.80 0.85 6.91
CA GLU A 39 -11.72 1.86 6.39
C GLU A 39 -10.97 2.85 5.48
N ALA A 40 -11.68 3.46 4.52
CA ALA A 40 -11.07 4.36 3.54
C ALA A 40 -10.30 5.55 4.18
N HIS A 41 -10.84 6.13 5.27
CA HIS A 41 -10.17 7.22 5.97
C HIS A 41 -8.89 6.78 6.72
N SER A 42 -8.77 5.48 6.99
CA SER A 42 -7.63 4.89 7.69
C SER A 42 -6.48 4.50 6.74
N ILE A 43 -6.67 4.53 5.42
CA ILE A 43 -5.65 4.13 4.42
C ILE A 43 -4.31 4.83 4.66
N ARG A 44 -4.31 6.16 4.87
CA ARG A 44 -3.05 6.91 5.11
C ARG A 44 -2.35 6.49 6.39
N ARG A 45 -3.11 6.17 7.44
CA ARG A 45 -2.56 5.66 8.70
C ARG A 45 -1.99 4.26 8.48
N ALA A 46 -2.76 3.37 7.88
CA ALA A 46 -2.36 2.00 7.59
C ALA A 46 -1.10 1.94 6.70
N ALA A 47 -0.99 2.81 5.70
CA ALA A 47 0.21 2.92 4.86
C ALA A 47 1.49 3.31 5.64
N SER A 48 1.35 3.89 6.82
CA SER A 48 2.49 4.19 7.72
C SER A 48 2.85 3.02 8.64
N GLU A 49 2.03 1.96 8.67
CA GLU A 49 2.27 0.79 9.50
C GLU A 49 3.31 -0.15 8.86
N PRO A 50 4.27 -0.68 9.64
CA PRO A 50 5.25 -1.63 9.14
C PRO A 50 4.58 -2.81 8.45
N GLY A 51 4.99 -3.10 7.20
CA GLY A 51 4.50 -4.25 6.44
C GLY A 51 3.21 -4.03 5.67
N PHE A 52 2.46 -2.94 5.90
CA PHE A 52 1.24 -2.66 5.13
C PHE A 52 1.53 -2.54 3.63
N LEU A 53 2.51 -1.70 3.26
CA LEU A 53 2.92 -1.51 1.87
C LEU A 53 3.46 -2.80 1.23
N ALA A 54 4.08 -3.69 2.02
CA ALA A 54 4.48 -4.99 1.53
C ALA A 54 3.25 -5.88 1.23
N GLY A 55 2.23 -5.84 2.08
CA GLY A 55 0.97 -6.56 1.89
C GLY A 55 0.15 -6.07 0.68
N VAL A 56 0.29 -4.80 0.28
CA VAL A 56 -0.33 -4.27 -0.96
C VAL A 56 0.17 -4.98 -2.23
N LEU A 57 1.39 -5.54 -2.20
CA LEU A 57 2.04 -6.17 -3.35
C LEU A 57 1.90 -7.71 -3.39
N GLN A 58 1.16 -8.31 -2.46
CA GLN A 58 0.92 -9.76 -2.40
C GLN A 58 -0.32 -10.17 -3.20
#